data_AF-A0A933G8Z3-F1
#
_entry.id   AF-A0A933G8Z3-F1
#
_cell.length_a   1.000
_cell.length_b   1.000
_cell.length_c   1.000
_cell.angle_alpha   90.00
_cell.angle_beta   90.00
_cell.angle_gamma   90.00
#
_symmetry.space_group_name_H-M   'P 1'
#
loop_
_entity.id
_entity.type
_entity.pdbx_description
1 polymer ?
#
loop_
_entity_poly.entity_id
_entity_poly.type
_entity_poly.pdbx_seq_one_letter_code
_entity_poly.pdbx_strand_id
1 'polypeptide(L)'
;MNREEAFDRLKRVPREFDAARWSISRTLPQVVQDPTIFRTDTLTTGDLRDCQRNLEVTYLTRIFAEFETVLRDFYWSLMHPQQTRRRTSIEAVIDRIAARQYIPADVLDGAHAVREYRNDVIHDGLRTPRLPLHDCKSRLAKYISYFPPVW
;
A
#
# COMPACT_ATOMS: atom_id res chain seq x y z
N MET A 1 -11.42 13.48 -5.44
CA MET A 1 -11.36 12.25 -6.25
C MET A 1 -12.65 11.48 -6.03
N ASN A 2 -13.02 10.54 -6.91
CA ASN A 2 -14.21 9.71 -6.73
C ASN A 2 -13.86 8.27 -6.32
N ARG A 3 -14.89 7.44 -6.05
CA ARG A 3 -14.67 6.07 -5.57
C ARG A 3 -14.01 5.16 -6.61
N GLU A 4 -14.35 5.32 -7.88
CA GLU A 4 -13.77 4.54 -8.98
C GLU A 4 -12.28 4.84 -9.13
N GLU A 5 -11.92 6.13 -9.15
CA GLU A 5 -10.53 6.59 -9.15
C GLU A 5 -9.75 6.03 -7.96
N ALA A 6 -10.34 6.04 -6.76
CA ALA A 6 -9.72 5.47 -5.56
C ALA A 6 -9.44 3.96 -5.70
N PHE A 7 -10.40 3.19 -6.22
CA PHE A 7 -10.20 1.76 -6.50
C PHE A 7 -9.13 1.51 -7.54
N ASP A 8 -9.10 2.32 -8.61
CA ASP A 8 -8.11 2.20 -9.67
C ASP A 8 -6.69 2.46 -9.16
N ARG A 9 -6.51 3.44 -8.27
CA ARG A 9 -5.22 3.70 -7.62
C ARG A 9 -4.74 2.46 -6.84
N LEU A 10 -5.60 1.89 -6.00
CA LEU A 10 -5.25 0.66 -5.26
C LEU A 10 -5.00 -0.54 -6.17
N LYS A 11 -5.71 -0.66 -7.30
CA LYS A 11 -5.60 -1.78 -8.23
C LYS A 11 -4.31 -1.76 -9.04
N ARG A 12 -3.75 -0.57 -9.34
CA ARG A 12 -2.51 -0.43 -10.10
C ARG A 12 -1.30 -0.97 -9.34
N VAL A 13 -1.27 -0.82 -8.02
CA VAL A 13 -0.09 -1.22 -7.21
C VAL A 13 0.18 -2.73 -7.24
N PRO A 14 -0.80 -3.63 -6.99
CA PRO A 14 -0.57 -5.07 -7.12
C PRO A 14 -0.22 -5.51 -8.55
N ARG A 15 -0.80 -4.88 -9.57
CA ARG A 15 -0.47 -5.20 -10.98
C ARG A 15 0.99 -4.91 -11.29
N GLU A 16 1.50 -3.78 -10.81
CA GLU A 16 2.91 -3.43 -10.98
C GLU A 16 3.82 -4.32 -10.13
N PHE A 17 3.41 -4.68 -8.91
CA PHE A 17 4.10 -5.70 -8.11
C PHE A 17 4.22 -7.03 -8.85
N ASP A 18 3.14 -7.52 -9.45
CA ASP A 18 3.15 -8.78 -10.20
C ASP A 18 4.09 -8.70 -11.41
N ALA A 19 4.07 -7.58 -12.14
CA ALA A 19 4.98 -7.34 -13.27
C ALA A 19 6.46 -7.27 -12.84
N ALA A 20 6.74 -6.58 -11.73
CA ALA A 20 8.09 -6.48 -11.17
C ALA A 20 8.58 -7.84 -10.65
N ARG A 21 7.73 -8.57 -9.94
CA ARG A 21 8.03 -9.91 -9.43
C ARG A 21 8.31 -10.88 -10.56
N TRP A 22 7.48 -10.86 -11.61
CA TRP A 22 7.70 -11.67 -12.80
C TRP A 22 9.04 -11.34 -13.46
N SER A 23 9.32 -10.05 -13.68
CA SER A 23 10.57 -9.59 -14.30
C SER A 23 11.79 -10.04 -13.51
N ILE A 24 11.83 -9.80 -12.20
CA ILE A 24 12.94 -10.21 -11.34
C ILE A 24 13.10 -11.73 -11.33
N SER A 25 12.01 -12.49 -11.26
CA SER A 25 12.05 -13.96 -11.27
C SER A 25 12.60 -14.53 -12.58
N ARG A 26 12.44 -13.81 -13.70
CA ARG A 26 12.97 -14.18 -15.02
C ARG A 26 14.43 -13.76 -15.20
N THR A 27 14.80 -12.58 -14.73
CA THR A 27 16.14 -12.01 -14.91
C THR A 27 17.16 -12.58 -13.93
N LEU A 28 16.77 -12.86 -12.68
CA LEU A 28 17.72 -13.32 -11.66
C LEU A 28 18.46 -14.60 -12.04
N PRO A 29 17.81 -15.66 -12.57
CA PRO A 29 18.54 -16.86 -13.02
C PRO A 29 19.55 -16.56 -14.14
N GLN A 30 19.21 -15.66 -15.05
CA GLN A 30 20.07 -15.29 -16.18
C GLN A 30 21.31 -14.54 -15.69
N VAL A 31 21.14 -13.57 -14.80
CA VAL A 31 22.21 -12.80 -14.17
C VAL A 31 23.12 -13.68 -13.31
N VAL A 32 22.57 -14.69 -12.64
CA VAL A 32 23.37 -15.65 -11.87
C VAL A 32 24.26 -16.49 -12.78
N GLN A 33 23.79 -16.83 -13.98
CA GLN A 33 24.55 -17.59 -14.98
C GLN A 33 25.58 -16.72 -15.70
N ASP A 34 25.21 -15.48 -16.01
CA ASP A 34 26.05 -14.51 -16.70
C ASP A 34 25.85 -13.10 -16.10
N PRO A 35 26.72 -12.69 -15.15
CA PRO A 35 26.68 -11.36 -14.57
C PRO A 35 26.92 -10.23 -15.57
N THR A 36 27.50 -10.50 -16.75
CA THR A 36 27.81 -9.48 -17.77
C THR A 36 26.55 -8.95 -18.48
N ILE A 37 25.39 -9.59 -18.23
CA ILE A 37 24.07 -9.12 -18.69
C ILE A 37 23.74 -7.73 -18.14
N PHE A 38 24.22 -7.40 -16.93
CA PHE A 38 24.22 -6.02 -16.49
C PHE A 38 25.22 -5.25 -17.35
N ARG A 39 24.72 -4.58 -18.39
CA ARG A 39 25.51 -3.64 -19.21
C ARG A 39 25.88 -2.36 -18.45
N THR A 40 26.03 -2.47 -17.13
CA THR A 40 26.30 -1.39 -16.17
C THR A 40 27.21 -1.94 -15.08
N ASP A 41 28.23 -1.17 -14.70
CA ASP A 41 29.21 -1.59 -13.70
C ASP A 41 28.69 -1.43 -12.25
N THR A 42 27.46 -0.95 -12.09
CA THR A 42 26.89 -0.55 -10.80
C THR A 42 25.93 -1.56 -10.19
N LEU A 43 25.37 -2.46 -11.00
CA LEU A 43 24.40 -3.45 -10.54
C LEU A 43 25.06 -4.80 -10.37
N THR A 44 24.88 -5.38 -9.19
CA THR A 44 25.38 -6.71 -8.85
C THR A 44 24.24 -7.73 -8.78
N THR A 45 24.59 -9.02 -8.86
CA THR A 45 23.64 -10.09 -8.54
C THR A 45 23.08 -9.96 -7.11
N GLY A 46 23.87 -9.40 -6.18
CA GLY A 46 23.45 -9.10 -4.82
C GLY A 46 22.29 -8.11 -4.79
N ASP A 47 22.41 -7.01 -5.51
CA ASP A 47 21.36 -5.97 -5.59
C ASP A 47 20.03 -6.55 -6.12
N LEU A 48 20.10 -7.46 -7.10
CA LEU A 48 18.90 -8.09 -7.64
C LEU A 48 18.24 -9.06 -6.64
N ARG A 49 19.03 -9.77 -5.84
CA ARG A 49 18.51 -10.60 -4.74
C ARG A 49 17.89 -9.74 -3.65
N ASP A 50 18.50 -8.62 -3.33
CA ASP A 50 17.98 -7.66 -2.33
C ASP A 50 16.68 -7.04 -2.81
N CYS A 51 16.63 -6.64 -4.08
CA CYS A 51 15.42 -6.19 -4.74
C CYS A 51 14.31 -7.24 -4.66
N GLN A 52 14.60 -8.51 -4.96
CA GLN A 52 13.63 -9.60 -4.84
C GLN A 52 13.09 -9.76 -3.41
N ARG A 53 13.97 -9.71 -2.41
CA ARG A 53 13.61 -9.86 -0.98
C ARG A 53 12.76 -8.69 -0.47
N ASN A 54 13.07 -7.48 -0.91
CA ASN A 54 12.42 -6.24 -0.46
C ASN A 54 11.21 -5.82 -1.32
N LEU A 55 10.93 -6.55 -2.40
CA LEU A 55 9.90 -6.17 -3.36
C LEU A 55 8.52 -6.03 -2.70
N GLU A 56 8.07 -7.06 -1.97
CA GLU A 56 6.73 -7.05 -1.38
C GLU A 56 6.58 -5.93 -0.33
N VAL A 57 7.61 -5.68 0.48
CA VAL A 57 7.65 -4.59 1.46
C VAL A 57 7.57 -3.21 0.80
N THR A 58 8.27 -3.04 -0.32
CA THR A 58 8.24 -1.81 -1.12
C THR A 58 6.83 -1.54 -1.61
N TYR A 59 6.17 -2.55 -2.17
CA TYR A 59 4.80 -2.43 -2.67
C TYR A 59 3.74 -2.34 -1.57
N LEU A 60 3.98 -2.91 -0.38
CA LEU A 60 3.17 -2.70 0.82
C LEU A 60 3.16 -1.22 1.23
N THR A 61 4.35 -0.61 1.29
CA THR A 61 4.49 0.81 1.60
C THR A 61 3.73 1.67 0.59
N ARG A 62 3.86 1.32 -0.69
CA ARG A 62 3.21 2.05 -1.78
C ARG A 62 1.68 1.92 -1.77
N ILE A 63 1.13 0.71 -1.57
CA ILE A 63 -0.33 0.54 -1.54
C ILE A 63 -0.95 1.28 -0.36
N PHE A 64 -0.26 1.30 0.79
CA PHE A 64 -0.72 2.06 1.94
C PHE A 64 -0.64 3.57 1.68
N ALA A 65 0.41 4.07 1.01
CA ALA A 65 0.50 5.48 0.63
C ALA A 65 -0.63 5.91 -0.34
N GLU A 66 -1.02 5.05 -1.29
CA GLU A 66 -2.18 5.28 -2.15
C GLU A 66 -3.47 5.34 -1.33
N PHE A 67 -3.64 4.42 -0.38
CA PHE A 67 -4.77 4.44 0.55
C PHE A 67 -4.79 5.72 1.41
N GLU A 68 -3.65 6.16 1.96
CA GLU A 68 -3.57 7.42 2.70
C GLU A 68 -4.01 8.61 1.85
N THR A 69 -3.59 8.64 0.59
CA THR A 69 -3.98 9.68 -0.36
C THR A 69 -5.50 9.71 -0.53
N VAL A 70 -6.13 8.54 -0.66
CA VAL A 70 -7.59 8.39 -0.71
C VAL A 70 -8.26 8.88 0.56
N LEU A 71 -7.78 8.45 1.72
CA LEU A 71 -8.35 8.87 3.00
C LEU A 71 -8.27 10.37 3.21
N ARG A 72 -7.14 10.98 2.86
CA ARG A 72 -6.97 12.43 3.05
C ARG A 72 -7.85 13.23 2.12
N ASP A 73 -7.92 12.87 0.85
CA ASP A 73 -8.81 13.49 -0.13
C ASP A 73 -10.28 13.44 0.34
N PHE A 74 -10.74 12.26 0.76
CA PHE A 74 -12.10 12.09 1.28
C PHE A 74 -12.33 12.82 2.61
N TYR A 75 -11.39 12.73 3.54
CA TYR A 75 -11.48 13.42 4.82
C TYR A 75 -11.60 14.94 4.64
N TRP A 76 -10.88 15.51 3.67
CA TRP A 76 -10.94 16.94 3.38
C TRP A 76 -12.22 17.35 2.66
N SER A 77 -12.83 16.51 1.84
CA SER A 77 -14.15 16.86 1.28
C SER A 77 -15.27 16.82 2.33
N LEU A 78 -15.12 15.98 3.35
CA LEU A 78 -16.07 15.89 4.48
C LEU A 78 -15.96 17.03 5.50
N MET A 79 -14.83 17.73 5.54
CA MET A 79 -14.52 18.79 6.52
C MET A 79 -14.56 20.16 5.83
N HIS A 80 -15.23 21.15 6.43
CA HIS A 80 -15.32 22.48 5.83
C HIS A 80 -13.92 23.09 5.58
N PRO A 81 -13.70 23.77 4.44
CA PRO A 81 -12.38 24.27 4.01
C PRO A 81 -11.72 25.31 4.93
N GLN A 82 -12.41 25.77 5.97
CA GLN A 82 -11.91 26.76 6.92
C GLN A 82 -11.07 26.16 8.07
N GLN A 83 -11.14 24.84 8.31
CA GLN A 83 -10.26 24.22 9.30
C GLN A 83 -8.88 23.99 8.70
N THR A 84 -7.91 24.75 9.23
CA THR A 84 -6.48 24.66 8.90
C THR A 84 -6.06 23.20 8.80
N ARG A 85 -5.29 22.85 7.75
CA ARG A 85 -4.71 21.51 7.50
C ARG A 85 -3.78 21.08 8.65
N ARG A 86 -4.33 20.83 9.85
CA ARG A 86 -3.59 20.27 10.97
C ARG A 86 -3.20 18.86 10.58
N ARG A 87 -1.92 18.51 10.78
CA ARG A 87 -1.39 17.16 10.60
C ARG A 87 -2.10 16.21 11.57
N THR A 88 -3.24 15.68 11.13
CA THR A 88 -3.95 14.61 11.83
C THR A 88 -3.25 13.29 11.48
N SER A 89 -2.97 12.45 12.49
CA SER A 89 -2.41 11.12 12.27
C SER A 89 -3.33 10.31 11.35
N ILE A 90 -2.74 9.43 10.54
CA ILE A 90 -3.54 8.61 9.61
C ILE A 90 -4.52 7.70 10.37
N GLU A 91 -4.11 7.19 11.53
CA GLU A 91 -4.95 6.47 12.48
C GLU A 91 -6.25 7.22 12.79
N ALA A 92 -6.14 8.46 13.28
CA ALA A 92 -7.31 9.25 13.64
C ALA A 92 -8.16 9.62 12.41
N VAL A 93 -7.57 9.71 11.22
CA VAL A 93 -8.32 9.91 9.97
C VAL A 93 -9.16 8.67 9.64
N ILE A 94 -8.57 7.47 9.76
CA ILE A 94 -9.30 6.19 9.59
C ILE A 94 -10.47 6.16 10.58
N ASP A 95 -10.22 6.30 11.88
CA ASP A 95 -11.27 6.17 12.90
C ASP A 95 -12.43 7.18 12.70
N ARG A 96 -12.11 8.43 12.36
CA ARG A 96 -13.12 9.47 12.11
C ARG A 96 -13.96 9.17 10.87
N ILE A 97 -13.34 8.69 9.80
CA ILE A 97 -14.07 8.28 8.59
C ILE A 97 -14.98 7.10 8.93
N ALA A 98 -14.46 6.08 9.62
CA ALA A 98 -15.23 4.91 9.98
C ALA A 98 -16.46 5.26 10.82
N ALA A 99 -16.30 6.11 11.83
CA ALA A 99 -17.40 6.60 12.65
C ALA A 99 -18.46 7.36 11.82
N ARG A 100 -18.03 8.19 10.85
CA ARG A 100 -18.95 9.01 10.05
C ARG A 100 -19.63 8.26 8.92
N GLN A 101 -18.98 7.26 8.34
CA GLN A 101 -19.51 6.42 7.26
C GLN A 101 -20.14 5.12 7.76
N TYR A 102 -20.23 4.93 9.08
CA TYR A 102 -20.75 3.72 9.72
C TYR A 102 -20.06 2.44 9.21
N ILE A 103 -18.73 2.49 9.09
CA ILE A 103 -17.93 1.33 8.64
C ILE A 103 -17.94 0.27 9.75
N PRO A 104 -18.29 -0.99 9.43
CA PRO A 104 -18.27 -2.09 10.40
C PRO A 104 -16.90 -2.28 11.07
N ALA A 105 -16.91 -2.70 12.33
CA ALA A 105 -15.69 -2.87 13.13
C ALA A 105 -14.69 -3.84 12.49
N ASP A 106 -15.15 -4.95 11.91
CA ASP A 106 -14.29 -5.93 11.23
C ASP A 106 -13.58 -5.33 9.99
N VAL A 107 -14.23 -4.39 9.30
CA VAL A 107 -13.64 -3.68 8.16
C VAL A 107 -12.63 -2.63 8.62
N LEU A 108 -12.94 -1.92 9.72
CA LEU A 108 -12.03 -0.98 10.37
C LEU A 108 -10.76 -1.69 10.88
N ASP A 109 -10.93 -2.81 11.60
CA ASP A 109 -9.85 -3.66 12.08
C ASP A 109 -9.01 -4.18 10.92
N GLY A 110 -9.64 -4.54 9.79
CA GLY A 110 -8.96 -4.91 8.56
C GLY A 110 -8.01 -3.83 8.04
N ALA A 111 -8.43 -2.55 8.05
CA ALA A 111 -7.59 -1.44 7.61
C ALA A 111 -6.45 -1.14 8.61
N HIS A 112 -6.73 -1.20 9.92
CA HIS A 112 -5.72 -1.02 10.96
C HIS A 112 -4.68 -2.15 10.96
N ALA A 113 -5.08 -3.40 10.73
CA ALA A 113 -4.15 -4.51 10.60
C ALA A 113 -3.13 -4.30 9.47
N VAL A 114 -3.54 -3.70 8.35
CA VAL A 114 -2.60 -3.36 7.25
C VAL A 114 -1.66 -2.23 7.66
N ARG A 115 -2.16 -1.21 8.37
CA ARG A 115 -1.35 -0.11 8.91
C ARG A 115 -0.30 -0.61 9.88
N GLU A 116 -0.70 -1.46 10.82
CA GLU A 116 0.17 -2.06 11.83
C GLU A 116 1.21 -2.96 11.19
N TYR A 117 0.81 -3.83 10.25
CA TYR A 117 1.74 -4.66 9.49
C TYR A 117 2.77 -3.83 8.72
N ARG A 118 2.37 -2.74 8.07
CA ARG A 118 3.30 -1.80 7.42
C ARG A 118 4.27 -1.18 8.41
N ASN A 119 3.81 -0.79 9.60
CA ASN A 119 4.67 -0.22 10.63
C ASN A 119 5.69 -1.24 11.16
N ASP A 120 5.24 -2.46 11.45
CA ASP A 120 6.10 -3.54 11.93
C ASP A 120 7.20 -3.91 10.92
N VAL A 121 6.82 -4.03 9.65
CA VAL A 121 7.75 -4.35 8.55
C VAL A 121 8.81 -3.26 8.36
N ILE A 122 8.46 -1.99 8.59
CA ILE A 122 9.40 -0.87 8.40
C ILE A 122 10.30 -0.67 9.62
N HIS A 123 9.84 -1.06 10.80
CA HIS A 123 10.58 -0.94 12.05
C HIS A 123 11.27 -2.24 12.48
N ASP A 124 11.42 -3.21 11.57
CA ASP A 124 12.00 -4.55 11.81
C ASP A 124 11.42 -5.25 13.06
N GLY A 125 10.17 -4.95 13.39
CA GLY A 125 9.48 -5.37 14.60
C GLY A 125 8.27 -6.24 14.28
N LEU A 126 8.47 -7.35 13.55
CA LEU A 126 7.41 -8.28 13.14
C LEU A 126 6.67 -8.87 14.35
N ARG A 127 5.64 -8.18 14.81
CA ARG A 127 4.71 -8.62 15.87
C ARG A 127 3.38 -9.07 15.27
N THR A 128 3.03 -8.51 14.12
CA THR A 128 1.86 -8.86 13.33
C THR A 128 2.11 -10.04 12.37
N PRO A 129 1.10 -10.90 12.13
CA PRO A 129 1.19 -11.94 11.10
C PRO A 129 1.48 -11.34 9.72
N ARG A 130 2.28 -12.04 8.92
CA ARG A 130 2.55 -11.63 7.53
C ARG A 130 1.25 -11.51 6.75
N LEU A 131 0.95 -10.33 6.23
CA LEU A 131 -0.16 -10.10 5.30
C LEU A 131 0.35 -10.06 3.87
N PRO A 132 -0.11 -10.96 2.98
CA PRO A 132 0.15 -10.85 1.56
C PRO A 132 -0.34 -9.52 0.97
N LEU A 133 0.35 -9.00 -0.05
CA LEU A 133 -0.04 -7.72 -0.68
C LEU A 133 -1.50 -7.72 -1.20
N HIS A 134 -1.98 -8.85 -1.71
CA HIS A 134 -3.35 -8.97 -2.20
C HIS A 134 -4.40 -8.90 -1.09
N ASP A 135 -4.08 -9.41 0.10
CA ASP A 135 -4.94 -9.31 1.29
C ASP A 135 -4.97 -7.88 1.79
N CYS A 136 -3.81 -7.21 1.82
CA CYS A 136 -3.72 -5.79 2.13
C CYS A 136 -4.62 -4.97 1.20
N LYS A 137 -4.49 -5.16 -0.11
CA LYS A 137 -5.35 -4.51 -1.11
C LYS A 137 -6.83 -4.79 -0.87
N SER A 138 -7.21 -6.02 -0.59
CA SER A 138 -8.62 -6.41 -0.40
C SER A 138 -9.23 -5.75 0.84
N ARG A 139 -8.50 -5.70 1.96
CA ARG A 139 -8.92 -5.03 3.19
C ARG A 139 -9.08 -3.51 2.99
N LEU A 140 -8.10 -2.87 2.38
CA LEU A 140 -8.14 -1.43 2.09
C LEU A 140 -9.24 -1.05 1.09
N ALA A 141 -9.44 -1.87 0.06
CA ALA A 141 -10.53 -1.69 -0.90
C ALA A 141 -11.90 -1.89 -0.24
N LYS A 142 -12.03 -2.87 0.65
CA LYS A 142 -13.27 -3.08 1.42
C LYS A 142 -13.60 -1.85 2.26
N TYR A 143 -12.61 -1.22 2.89
CA TYR A 143 -12.80 0.05 3.60
C TYR A 143 -13.33 1.17 2.68
N ILE A 144 -12.71 1.38 1.51
CA ILE A 144 -13.15 2.40 0.52
C ILE A 144 -14.55 2.11 -0.04
N SER A 145 -14.99 0.86 -0.06
CA SER A 145 -16.32 0.51 -0.58
C SER A 145 -17.49 1.18 0.16
N TYR A 146 -17.25 1.63 1.40
CA TYR A 146 -18.22 2.37 2.21
C TYR A 146 -18.28 3.87 1.88
N PHE A 147 -17.40 4.38 1.02
CA PHE A 147 -17.42 5.79 0.64
C PHE A 147 -18.56 6.03 -0.36
N PRO A 148 -19.12 7.25 -0.42
CA PRO A 148 -20.06 7.60 -1.48
C PRO A 148 -19.38 7.50 -2.86
N PRO A 149 -20.14 7.31 -3.96
CA PRO A 149 -19.56 7.25 -5.30
C PRO A 149 -18.74 8.48 -5.67
N VAL A 150 -19.16 9.66 -5.19
CA VAL A 150 -18.53 10.96 -5.42
C VAL A 150 -18.45 11.71 -4.08
N TRP A 151 -17.36 12.44 -3.86
CA TRP A 151 -17.17 13.33 -2.73
C TRP A 151 -16.31 14.54 -3.10
#